data_AF-A0A094FQB8-F1
#
_entry.id   AF-A0A094FQB8-F1
#
_cell.length_a   1.000
_cell.length_b   1.000
_cell.length_c   1.000
_cell.angle_alpha   90.00
_cell.angle_beta   90.00
_cell.angle_gamma   90.00
#
_symmetry.space_group_name_H-M   'P 1'
#
loop_
_entity.id
_entity.type
_entity.pdbx_description
1 polymer ?
#
loop_
_entity_poly.entity_id
_entity_poly.type
_entity_poly.pdbx_seq_one_letter_code
_entity_poly.pdbx_strand_id
1 'polypeptide(L)'
;MESTSNESRIILAIEALKNDPKLTERAAAGIYKVPRATLANRRAGKLSRRDITANGRKLTNTEESVLLDRIIDLIERGFPPRLEDIQDMANRLLRRALAEDPKIIQAWFAL
;
A
#
# COMPACT_ATOMS: atom_id res chain seq x y z
N MET A 1 20.96 -0.96 -14.68
CA MET A 1 21.34 -1.49 -13.35
C MET A 1 20.13 -2.21 -12.78
N GLU A 2 20.15 -3.54 -12.72
CA GLU A 2 19.08 -4.29 -12.06
C GLU A 2 19.20 -4.13 -10.54
N SER A 3 18.54 -3.11 -9.99
CA SER A 3 18.27 -3.08 -8.56
C SER A 3 17.18 -4.11 -8.28
N THR A 4 17.55 -5.38 -8.09
CA THR A 4 16.61 -6.39 -7.60
C THR A 4 16.03 -5.89 -6.29
N SER A 5 14.73 -5.58 -6.25
CA SER A 5 14.05 -5.13 -5.05
C SER A 5 14.28 -6.15 -3.93
N ASN A 6 14.44 -5.69 -2.68
CA ASN A 6 14.49 -6.57 -1.52
C ASN A 6 13.32 -7.55 -1.51
N GLU A 7 12.16 -7.14 -2.02
CA GLU A 7 10.99 -8.00 -2.13
C GLU A 7 11.15 -9.14 -3.13
N SER A 8 11.78 -8.87 -4.28
CA SER A 8 12.06 -9.91 -5.28
C SER A 8 12.95 -11.01 -4.69
N ARG A 9 13.95 -10.64 -3.88
CA ARG A 9 14.81 -11.61 -3.19
C ARG A 9 14.05 -12.42 -2.13
N ILE A 10 13.10 -11.79 -1.44
CA ILE A 10 12.24 -12.49 -0.48
C ILE A 10 11.35 -13.51 -1.20
N ILE A 11 10.76 -13.14 -2.34
CA ILE A 11 9.93 -14.05 -3.15
C ILE A 11 10.76 -15.26 -3.60
N LEU A 12 11.96 -15.04 -4.13
CA LEU A 12 12.87 -16.12 -4.53
C LEU A 12 13.28 -17.01 -3.35
N ALA A 13 13.51 -16.43 -2.17
CA ALA A 13 13.81 -17.19 -0.96
C ALA A 13 12.62 -18.06 -0.51
N ILE A 14 11.39 -17.59 -0.65
CA ILE A 14 10.18 -18.37 -0.36
C ILE A 14 10.02 -19.51 -1.35
N GLU A 15 10.28 -19.27 -2.64
CA GLU A 15 10.25 -20.32 -3.67
C GLU A 15 11.30 -21.40 -3.40
N ALA A 16 12.52 -21.01 -3.04
CA ALA A 16 13.57 -21.97 -2.66
C ALA A 16 13.16 -22.84 -1.47
N LEU A 17 12.56 -22.25 -0.44
CA LEU A 17 12.05 -22.99 0.72
C LEU A 17 10.87 -23.92 0.40
N LYS A 18 10.10 -23.63 -0.65
CA LYS A 18 9.02 -24.52 -1.13
C LYS A 18 9.58 -25.70 -1.93
N ASN A 19 10.64 -25.46 -2.70
CA ASN A 19 11.22 -26.45 -3.60
C ASN A 19 12.21 -27.40 -2.90
N ASP A 20 12.86 -26.97 -1.81
CA ASP A 20 13.79 -27.80 -1.03
C ASP A 20 13.33 -27.94 0.43
N PRO A 21 12.75 -29.09 0.81
CA PRO A 21 12.33 -29.37 2.19
C PRO A 21 13.48 -29.42 3.21
N LYS A 22 14.72 -29.61 2.77
CA LYS A 22 15.90 -29.63 3.66
C LYS A 22 16.45 -28.23 3.91
N LEU A 23 16.08 -27.25 3.10
CA LEU A 23 16.55 -25.88 3.23
C LEU A 23 15.89 -25.20 4.44
N THR A 24 16.73 -24.72 5.36
CA THR A 24 16.23 -23.96 6.51
C THR A 24 16.00 -22.49 6.15
N GLU A 25 15.05 -21.85 6.82
CA GLU A 25 14.77 -20.42 6.65
C GLU A 25 16.00 -19.54 6.91
N ARG A 26 16.86 -19.92 7.87
CA ARG A 26 18.12 -19.23 8.17
C ARG A 26 19.10 -19.32 7.01
N ALA A 27 19.22 -20.50 6.39
CA ALA A 27 20.09 -20.71 5.24
C ALA A 27 19.57 -19.94 4.02
N ALA A 28 18.27 -20.02 3.73
CA ALA A 28 17.64 -19.25 2.65
C ALA A 28 17.85 -17.74 2.84
N ALA A 29 17.62 -17.21 4.05
CA ALA A 29 17.87 -15.81 4.37
C ALA A 29 19.32 -15.38 4.08
N GLY A 30 20.29 -16.25 4.41
CA GLY A 30 21.71 -16.03 4.11
C GLY A 30 22.02 -16.04 2.61
N ILE A 31 21.55 -17.05 1.88
CA ILE A 31 21.77 -17.22 0.43
C ILE A 31 21.22 -16.01 -0.35
N TYR A 32 19.97 -15.64 -0.05
CA TYR A 32 19.29 -14.55 -0.75
C TYR A 32 19.56 -13.17 -0.15
N LYS A 33 20.41 -13.08 0.88
CA LYS A 33 20.81 -11.83 1.56
C LYS A 33 19.60 -10.99 2.02
N VAL A 34 18.62 -11.63 2.64
CA VAL A 34 17.42 -10.98 3.20
C VAL A 34 17.37 -11.15 4.71
N PRO A 35 16.84 -10.18 5.48
CA PRO A 35 16.65 -10.36 6.91
C PRO A 35 15.70 -11.53 7.20
N ARG A 36 16.11 -12.43 8.10
CA ARG A 36 15.32 -13.61 8.45
C ARG A 36 13.91 -13.24 8.94
N ALA A 37 13.79 -12.23 9.79
CA ALA A 37 12.50 -11.79 10.32
C ALA A 37 11.54 -11.34 9.21
N THR A 38 12.06 -10.65 8.18
CA THR A 38 11.26 -10.22 7.03
C THR A 38 10.82 -11.42 6.19
N LEU A 39 11.71 -12.38 5.93
CA LEU A 39 11.39 -13.62 5.23
C LEU A 39 10.30 -14.43 5.95
N ALA A 40 10.43 -14.59 7.28
CA ALA A 40 9.45 -15.28 8.11
C ALA A 40 8.06 -14.60 8.06
N ASN A 41 8.03 -13.27 8.21
CA ASN A 41 6.81 -12.48 8.10
C ASN A 41 6.14 -12.64 6.72
N ARG A 42 6.92 -12.58 5.65
CA ARG A 42 6.40 -12.73 4.28
C ARG A 42 5.87 -14.13 4.01
N ARG A 43 6.57 -15.16 4.49
CA ARG A 43 6.13 -16.56 4.41
C ARG A 43 4.85 -16.79 5.21
N ALA A 44 4.66 -16.08 6.32
CA ALA A 44 3.41 -16.06 7.09
C ALA A 44 2.29 -15.22 6.43
N GLY A 45 2.51 -14.69 5.22
CA GLY A 45 1.49 -13.94 4.46
C GLY A 45 1.42 -12.45 4.79
N LYS A 46 2.33 -11.89 5.61
CA LYS A 46 2.36 -10.44 5.82
C LYS A 46 2.79 -9.73 4.54
N LEU A 47 1.97 -8.77 4.12
CA LEU A 47 2.20 -7.94 2.95
C LEU A 47 3.33 -6.91 3.20
N SER A 48 3.92 -6.36 2.13
CA SER A 48 4.91 -5.29 2.29
C SER A 48 4.19 -4.05 2.76
N ARG A 49 4.91 -3.12 3.39
CA ARG A 49 4.32 -1.80 3.68
C ARG A 49 3.78 -1.10 2.43
N ARG A 50 4.43 -1.29 1.27
CA ARG A 50 4.01 -0.75 -0.04
C ARG A 50 2.73 -1.41 -0.60
N ASP A 51 2.44 -2.63 -0.19
CA ASP A 51 1.31 -3.42 -0.66
C ASP A 51 0.12 -3.33 0.34
N ILE A 52 0.32 -2.63 1.47
CA ILE A 52 -0.66 -2.46 2.54
C ILE A 52 -1.24 -1.05 2.48
N THR A 53 -2.57 -0.96 2.49
CA THR A 53 -3.29 0.31 2.66
C THR A 53 -2.86 1.01 3.94
N ALA A 54 -2.53 2.30 3.85
CA ALA A 54 -2.13 3.07 5.02
C ALA A 54 -3.25 3.11 6.07
N ASN A 55 -2.87 2.94 7.34
CA ASN A 55 -3.80 3.08 8.45
C ASN A 55 -4.47 4.46 8.42
N GLY A 56 -5.79 4.50 8.60
CA GLY A 56 -6.55 5.75 8.59
C GLY A 56 -6.81 6.35 7.21
N ARG A 57 -6.51 5.62 6.12
CA ARG A 57 -6.94 6.02 4.78
C ARG A 57 -8.47 6.01 4.70
N LYS A 58 -9.03 7.15 4.33
CA LYS A 58 -10.48 7.39 4.27
C LYS A 58 -11.05 7.37 2.86
N LEU A 59 -10.22 7.72 1.88
CA LEU A 59 -10.61 7.75 0.47
C LEU A 59 -10.24 6.43 -0.21
N THR A 60 -11.05 6.03 -1.18
CA THR A 60 -10.76 4.89 -2.05
C THR A 60 -9.70 5.24 -3.09
N ASN A 61 -9.16 4.22 -3.78
CA ASN A 61 -8.22 4.44 -4.90
C ASN A 61 -8.84 5.37 -5.96
N THR A 62 -10.10 5.16 -6.29
CA THR A 62 -10.81 5.97 -7.29
C THR A 62 -10.96 7.41 -6.85
N GLU A 63 -11.32 7.64 -5.58
CA GLU A 63 -11.47 9.00 -5.04
C GLU A 63 -10.13 9.73 -4.97
N GLU A 64 -9.05 9.05 -4.56
CA GLU A 64 -7.71 9.63 -4.57
C GLU A 64 -7.23 9.95 -6.00
N SER A 65 -7.54 9.11 -6.99
CA SER A 65 -7.26 9.40 -8.40
C SER A 65 -7.99 10.66 -8.88
N VAL A 66 -9.29 10.79 -8.58
CA VAL A 66 -10.07 11.99 -8.93
C VAL A 66 -9.48 13.25 -8.28
N LEU A 67 -9.01 13.15 -7.04
CA LEU A 67 -8.33 14.25 -6.35
C LEU A 67 -7.02 14.62 -7.04
N LEU A 68 -6.21 13.63 -7.43
CA LEU A 68 -4.95 13.81 -8.15
C LEU A 68 -5.16 14.45 -9.53
N ASP A 69 -6.10 13.94 -10.33
CA ASP A 69 -6.39 14.47 -11.66
C ASP A 69 -6.75 15.95 -11.60
N ARG A 70 -7.52 16.33 -10.58
CA ARG A 70 -7.90 17.73 -10.38
C ARG A 70 -6.76 18.60 -9.87
N ILE A 71 -5.83 18.06 -9.06
CA ILE A 71 -4.59 18.78 -8.68
C ILE A 71 -3.72 19.00 -9.93
N ILE A 72 -3.60 18.00 -10.80
CA ILE A 72 -2.84 18.11 -12.05
C ILE A 72 -3.48 19.17 -12.96
N ASP A 73 -4.80 19.15 -13.17
CA ASP A 73 -5.52 20.18 -13.94
C ASP A 73 -5.28 21.60 -13.39
N LEU A 74 -5.26 21.78 -12.07
CA LEU A 74 -4.95 23.07 -11.46
C LEU A 74 -3.53 23.54 -11.82
N ILE A 75 -2.54 22.66 -11.68
CA ILE A 75 -1.13 22.94 -12.00
C ILE A 75 -0.97 23.28 -13.48
N GLU A 76 -1.57 22.49 -14.38
CA GLU A 76 -1.53 22.70 -15.83
C GLU A 76 -2.14 24.04 -16.25
N ARG A 77 -3.17 24.48 -15.53
CA ARG A 77 -3.81 25.80 -15.74
C ARG A 77 -3.06 26.95 -15.08
N GLY A 78 -1.92 26.69 -14.43
CA GLY A 78 -1.11 27.69 -13.75
C GLY A 78 -1.64 28.12 -12.38
N PHE A 79 -2.61 27.39 -11.81
CA PHE A 79 -3.13 27.65 -10.47
C PHE A 79 -2.41 26.75 -9.46
N PRO A 80 -1.61 27.30 -8.54
CA PRO A 80 -0.97 26.49 -7.51
C PRO A 80 -2.05 25.91 -6.58
N PRO A 81 -2.06 24.58 -6.37
CA PRO A 81 -3.07 23.95 -5.51
C PRO A 81 -2.87 24.38 -4.07
N ARG A 82 -3.93 24.88 -3.42
CA ARG A 82 -3.92 25.21 -1.99
C ARG A 82 -4.39 24.01 -1.18
N LEU A 83 -3.81 23.88 0.01
CA LEU A 83 -4.15 22.79 0.93
C LEU A 83 -5.65 22.81 1.30
N GLU A 84 -6.20 24.01 1.52
CA GLU A 84 -7.61 24.22 1.85
C GLU A 84 -8.53 23.71 0.73
N ASP A 85 -8.24 24.06 -0.53
CA ASP A 85 -9.01 23.61 -1.69
C ASP A 85 -8.97 22.09 -1.84
N ILE A 86 -7.79 21.48 -1.66
CA ILE A 86 -7.62 20.02 -1.72
C ILE A 86 -8.40 19.34 -0.58
N GLN A 87 -8.32 19.89 0.64
CA GLN A 87 -9.02 19.35 1.80
C GLN A 87 -10.54 19.42 1.62
N ASP A 88 -11.06 20.53 1.10
CA ASP A 88 -12.48 20.69 0.80
C ASP A 88 -12.95 19.71 -0.25
N MET A 89 -12.19 19.48 -1.31
CA MET A 89 -12.51 18.48 -2.31
C MET A 89 -12.50 17.06 -1.75
N ALA A 90 -11.48 16.70 -0.97
CA ALA A 90 -11.38 15.40 -0.31
C ALA A 90 -12.57 15.17 0.63
N ASN A 91 -12.95 16.17 1.41
CA ASN A 91 -14.12 16.12 2.29
C ASN A 91 -15.43 15.96 1.51
N ARG A 92 -15.58 16.60 0.34
CA ARG A 92 -16.76 16.43 -0.51
C ARG A 92 -16.86 15.01 -1.08
N LEU A 93 -15.75 14.45 -1.56
CA LEU A 93 -15.70 13.06 -2.03
C LEU A 93 -16.08 12.09 -0.91
N LEU A 94 -15.48 12.28 0.27
CA LEU A 94 -15.78 11.46 1.44
C LEU A 94 -17.26 11.53 1.86
N ARG A 95 -17.85 12.74 1.89
CA ARG A 95 -19.28 12.90 2.21
C ARG A 95 -20.19 12.21 1.21
N ARG A 96 -19.85 12.25 -0.09
CA ARG A 96 -20.61 11.55 -1.12
C ARG A 96 -20.53 10.04 -0.92
N ALA A 97 -19.34 9.50 -0.69
CA ALA A 97 -19.14 8.07 -0.43
C ALA A 97 -19.94 7.58 0.79
N LEU A 98 -19.93 8.36 1.88
CA LEU A 98 -20.70 8.07 3.10
C LEU A 98 -22.22 8.10 2.88
N ALA A 99 -22.70 8.94 1.95
CA ALA A 99 -24.12 9.01 1.60
C ALA A 99 -24.57 7.86 0.68
N GLU A 100 -23.65 7.32 -0.13
CA GLU A 100 -23.94 6.24 -1.07
C GLU A 100 -23.81 4.83 -0.46
N ASP A 101 -22.93 4.61 0.53
CA ASP A 101 -22.78 3.31 1.20
C ASP A 101 -22.70 3.41 2.75
N PRO A 102 -23.79 3.07 3.46
CA PRO A 102 -23.84 3.06 4.93
C PRO A 102 -22.87 2.08 5.59
N LYS A 103 -22.34 1.07 4.88
CA LYS A 103 -21.35 0.13 5.44
C LYS A 103 -20.02 0.80 5.76
N ILE A 104 -19.70 1.91 5.08
CA ILE A 104 -18.52 2.72 5.42
C ILE A 104 -18.64 3.21 6.86
N ILE A 105 -19.83 3.59 7.34
CA ILE A 105 -20.06 4.10 8.70
C ILE A 105 -19.73 3.05 9.78
N GLN A 106 -19.98 1.75 9.52
CA GLN A 106 -19.71 0.70 10.52
C GLN A 106 -18.22 0.45 10.75
N ALA A 107 -17.36 0.67 9.76
CA ALA A 107 -15.92 0.59 9.92
C ALA A 107 -15.33 1.74 10.77
N TRP A 108 -16.08 2.83 10.96
CA TRP A 108 -15.63 4.03 11.67
C TRP A 108 -15.88 4.01 13.18
N PHE A 109 -16.89 3.26 13.64
CA PHE A 109 -17.23 3.17 15.08
C PHE A 109 -16.62 1.95 15.79
N ALA A 110 -15.87 1.11 15.07
CA ALA A 110 -15.25 -0.10 15.60
C ALA A 110 -13.76 0.08 15.98
N LEU A 111 -13.27 1.32 16.06
CA LEU A 111 -11.93 1.68 16.50
C LEU A 111 -11.92 2.19 17.95
#